data_AF-A0A954SQ13-F1
#
_entry.id   AF-A0A954SQ13-F1
#
_cell.length_a   1.000
_cell.length_b   1.000
_cell.length_c   1.000
_cell.angle_alpha   90.00
_cell.angle_beta   90.00
_cell.angle_gamma   90.00
#
_symmetry.space_group_name_H-M   'P 1'
#
loop_
_entity.id
_entity.type
_entity.pdbx_description
1 polymer ?
#
loop_
_entity_poly.entity_id
_entity_poly.type
_entity_poly.pdbx_seq_one_letter_code
_entity_poly.pdbx_strand_id
1 'polypeptide(L)' 'MRVEAAEGERPPNIVLILADDQSYETVRALGHTDIETPNLDRLVERGTTFTHCYNMGGW' A
#
# COMPACT_ATOMS: atom_id res chain seq x y z
N MET A 1 8.22 22.69 -17.07
CA MET A 1 9.16 21.65 -17.52
C MET A 1 8.38 20.36 -17.63
N ARG A 2 8.10 19.88 -18.84
CA ARG A 2 7.38 18.63 -19.07
C ARG A 2 8.43 17.58 -19.38
N VAL A 3 8.48 16.52 -18.56
CA VAL A 3 9.36 15.37 -18.82
C VAL A 3 8.56 14.44 -19.71
N GLU A 4 8.99 14.30 -20.96
CA GLU A 4 8.41 13.32 -21.88
C GLU A 4 9.01 11.93 -21.57
N ALA A 5 8.18 10.89 -21.58
CA ALA A 5 8.60 9.52 -21.34
C ALA A 5 9.47 9.01 -22.50
N ALA A 6 10.46 8.15 -22.22
CA ALA A 6 11.31 7.57 -23.24
C ALA A 6 10.51 6.69 -24.21
N GLU A 7 10.85 6.76 -25.50
CA GLU A 7 10.12 6.06 -26.57
C GLU A 7 10.28 4.53 -26.42
N GLY A 8 9.18 3.86 -26.05
CA GLY A 8 9.15 2.42 -25.70
C GLY A 8 8.82 2.13 -24.23
N GLU A 9 8.92 3.13 -23.35
CA GLU A 9 8.48 3.02 -21.96
C GLU A 9 6.99 3.37 -21.86
N ARG A 10 6.16 2.32 -21.82
CA ARG A 10 4.74 2.49 -21.45
C ARG A 10 4.68 3.06 -20.03
N PRO A 11 3.81 4.03 -19.75
CA PRO A 11 3.61 4.51 -18.38
C PRO A 11 3.29 3.33 -17.46
N PRO A 12 3.74 3.38 -16.19
CA PRO A 12 3.50 2.27 -15.27
C PRO A 12 2.00 2.04 -15.10
N ASN A 13 1.60 0.78 -15.02
CA ASN A 13 0.24 0.45 -14.63
C ASN A 13 0.03 0.84 -13.17
N ILE A 14 -1.11 1.48 -12.88
CA ILE A 14 -1.51 1.84 -11.53
C ILE A 14 -2.65 0.92 -11.10
N VAL A 15 -2.46 0.22 -9.99
CA VAL A 15 -3.50 -0.60 -9.35
C VAL A 15 -3.74 -0.03 -7.95
N LEU A 16 -4.97 0.42 -7.70
CA LEU A 16 -5.41 0.86 -6.38
C LEU A 16 -6.26 -0.24 -5.75
N ILE A 17 -5.85 -0.71 -4.57
CA ILE A 17 -6.61 -1.66 -3.76
C ILE A 17 -7.07 -0.88 -2.52
N LEU A 18 -8.38 -0.90 -2.26
CA LEU A 18 -9.00 -0.29 -1.09
C LEU A 18 -9.86 -1.35 -0.41
N ALA A 19 -9.61 -1.58 0.88
CA ALA A 19 -10.41 -2.47 1.72
C ALA A 19 -11.36 -1.62 2.58
N ASP A 20 -12.57 -2.14 2.78
CA ASP A 20 -13.57 -1.53 3.68
C ASP A 20 -13.24 -1.87 5.14
N ASP A 21 -13.36 -0.89 6.04
CA ASP A 21 -13.13 -1.02 7.49
C ASP A 21 -11.82 -1.71 7.93
N GLN A 22 -10.77 -1.67 7.09
CA GLN A 22 -9.48 -2.24 7.48
C GLN A 22 -8.76 -1.34 8.51
N SER A 23 -8.65 -1.83 9.75
CA SER A 23 -7.84 -1.18 10.79
C SER A 23 -6.34 -1.34 10.51
N TYR A 24 -5.53 -0.34 10.90
CA TYR A 24 -4.08 -0.39 10.82
C TYR A 24 -3.46 -1.56 11.62
N GLU A 25 -4.21 -2.08 12.61
CA GLU A 25 -3.78 -3.19 13.47
C GLU A 25 -3.91 -4.56 12.79
N THR A 26 -4.43 -4.63 11.57
CA THR A 26 -4.75 -5.89 10.88
C THR A 26 -3.66 -6.37 9.92
N VAL A 27 -2.47 -5.78 9.97
CA VAL A 27 -1.33 -6.19 9.14
C VAL A 27 -0.22 -6.77 10.01
N ARG A 28 0.09 -8.05 9.81
CA ARG A 28 1.05 -8.80 10.62
C ARG A 28 2.44 -8.18 10.62
N ALA A 29 2.94 -7.81 9.44
CA ALA A 29 4.26 -7.18 9.29
C ALA A 29 4.41 -5.83 10.03
N LEU A 30 3.31 -5.23 10.50
CA LEU A 30 3.32 -3.99 11.29
C LEU A 30 3.33 -4.21 12.80
N GLY A 31 3.57 -5.45 13.26
CA GLY A 31 3.75 -5.79 14.67
C GLY A 31 2.57 -6.52 15.32
N HIS A 32 1.51 -6.82 14.56
CA HIS A 32 0.31 -7.51 15.06
C HIS A 32 0.35 -9.00 14.72
N THR A 33 1.06 -9.78 15.54
CA THR A 33 1.42 -11.17 15.23
C THR A 33 0.28 -12.20 15.29
N ASP A 34 -0.89 -11.79 15.77
CA ASP A 34 -2.06 -12.66 15.90
C ASP A 34 -2.87 -12.81 14.60
N ILE A 35 -2.55 -12.02 13.56
CA ILE A 35 -3.20 -12.05 12.24
C ILE A 35 -2.24 -12.64 11.20
N GLU A 36 -2.76 -13.38 10.22
CA GLU A 36 -1.99 -13.85 9.07
C GLU A 36 -2.30 -13.03 7.80
N THR A 37 -1.31 -12.28 7.31
CA THR A 37 -1.46 -11.46 6.10
C THR A 37 -0.31 -11.65 5.08
N PRO A 38 0.00 -12.88 4.64
CA PRO A 38 1.22 -13.16 3.87
C PRO A 38 1.34 -12.34 2.57
N ASN A 39 0.22 -12.00 1.93
CA ASN A 39 0.23 -11.17 0.72
C ASN A 39 0.50 -9.69 1.02
N LEU A 40 0.00 -9.15 2.14
CA LEU A 40 0.25 -7.77 2.56
C LEU A 40 1.65 -7.64 3.17
N ASP A 41 2.10 -8.65 3.93
CA ASP A 41 3.47 -8.73 4.46
C ASP A 41 4.49 -8.61 3.32
N ARG A 42 4.27 -9.34 2.23
CA ARG A 42 5.09 -9.24 1.01
C ARG A 42 5.06 -7.85 0.37
N LEU A 43 3.96 -7.10 0.48
CA LEU A 43 3.89 -5.72 -0.02
C LEU A 43 4.66 -4.75 0.88
N VAL A 44 4.61 -4.95 2.20
CA VAL A 44 5.40 -4.18 3.17
C VAL A 44 6.90 -4.37 2.93
N GLU A 45 7.36 -5.60 2.75
CA GLU A 45 8.78 -5.92 2.53
C GLU A 45 9.35 -5.39 1.20
N ARG A 46 8.51 -5.29 0.17
CA ARG A 46 8.94 -4.95 -1.21
C ARG A 46 8.61 -3.53 -1.62
N GLY A 47 7.98 -2.76 -0.74
CA GLY A 47 7.42 -1.45 -1.05
C GLY A 47 7.79 -0.40 -0.02
N THR A 48 6.99 0.67 -0.02
CA THR A 48 7.08 1.73 0.97
C THR A 48 5.80 1.72 1.80
N THR A 49 5.93 1.72 3.12
CA THR A 49 4.79 1.74 4.03
C THR A 49 4.71 3.06 4.77
N PHE A 50 3.51 3.62 4.83
CA PHE A 50 3.20 4.79 5.63
C PHE A 50 2.54 4.35 6.94
N THR A 51 3.23 4.51 8.06
CA THR A 51 2.71 4.14 9.39
C THR A 51 1.77 5.18 10.00
N HIS A 52 1.69 6.37 9.37
CA HIS A 52 0.82 7.47 9.78
C HIS A 52 0.01 7.95 8.56
N CYS A 53 -0.81 7.05 8.01
CA CYS A 53 -1.75 7.34 6.93
C CYS A 53 -3.14 7.55 7.52
N TYR A 54 -3.78 8.68 7.22
CA TYR A 54 -5.06 9.06 7.82
C TYR A 54 -6.17 9.07 6.78
N ASN A 55 -7.32 8.50 7.14
CA ASN A 55 -8.58 8.65 6.44
C ASN A 55 -9.34 9.83 7.07
N MET A 56 -9.51 10.92 6.33
CA MET A 56 -10.31 12.05 6.79
C MET A 56 -11.81 11.72 6.67
N GLY A 57 -12.53 11.76 7.80
CA GLY A 57 -13.96 11.46 7.85
C GLY A 57 -14.30 10.00 8.12
N GLY A 58 -13.29 9.14 8.34
CA GLY A 58 -13.48 7.86 9.01
C GLY A 58 -13.95 8.07 10.46
N TRP A 59 -14.81 7.16 10.93
CA TRP A 59 -15.22 7.09 12.33
C TRP A 59 -14.10 6.53 13.21
#